data_AF-A0A374BKH8-F1
#
_entry.id   AF-A0A374BKH8-F1
#
_cell.length_a   1.000
_cell.length_b   1.000
_cell.length_c   1.000
_cell.angle_alpha   90.00
_cell.angle_beta   90.00
_cell.angle_gamma   90.00
#
_symmetry.space_group_name_H-M   'P 1'
#
loop_
_entity.id
_entity.type
_entity.pdbx_description
1 polymer ?
#
loop_
_entity_poly.entity_id
_entity_poly.type
_entity_poly.pdbx_seq_one_letter_code
_entity_poly.pdbx_strand_id
1 'polypeptide(L)'
;MAKKRTKTKAKEPIKIWVKPLKNGNKAIYLRTYQAGSKGRGYTYERLKGLLLVDDKRGSDKEAKAKNEATLRTAILIRCERIKEWSMSHGNYQREMKTKDMLLKDWMLLYADQKRQQGQSGSHAANIQHTLLHLIRYKGENIRMAQLDKTYCEGWVQYLAHAKTIGTDVPMRGEHHEKDLAKGTARLYFNTFVTVLNEAVREGIIPKNPTKLLKKEERKMLSKQEQ
;
A
#
# COMPACT_ATOMS: atom_id res chain seq x y z
N MET A 1 -1.98 25.30 33.31
CA MET A 1 -2.57 25.45 31.96
C MET A 1 -1.81 24.57 30.97
N ALA A 2 -2.41 23.48 30.49
CA ALA A 2 -1.75 22.54 29.57
C ALA A 2 -1.83 23.05 28.12
N LYS A 3 -0.68 23.25 27.47
CA LYS A 3 -0.56 23.69 26.07
C LYS A 3 -1.24 22.66 25.16
N LYS A 4 -2.35 23.04 24.52
CA LYS A 4 -2.99 22.22 23.47
C LYS A 4 -1.97 21.90 22.38
N ARG A 5 -1.54 20.64 22.26
CA ARG A 5 -0.75 20.15 21.14
C ARG A 5 -1.59 20.27 19.87
N THR A 6 -1.35 21.31 19.07
CA THR A 6 -1.92 21.43 17.73
C THR A 6 -1.41 20.26 16.89
N LYS A 7 -2.34 19.47 16.32
CA LYS A 7 -2.04 18.41 15.35
C LYS A 7 -1.08 18.96 14.29
N THR A 8 0.18 18.53 14.33
CA THR A 8 1.19 18.98 13.37
C THR A 8 0.79 18.41 12.01
N LYS A 9 0.39 19.26 11.06
CA LYS A 9 0.19 18.85 9.67
C LYS A 9 1.47 18.13 9.22
N ALA A 10 1.33 16.91 8.70
CA ALA A 10 2.45 16.15 8.16
C ALA A 10 3.23 17.04 7.18
N LYS A 11 4.54 17.18 7.39
CA LYS A 11 5.38 17.99 6.52
C LYS A 11 5.50 17.27 5.18
N GLU A 12 4.92 17.83 4.13
CA GLU A 12 5.04 17.27 2.77
C GLU A 12 6.52 17.21 2.36
N PRO A 13 7.03 16.03 1.94
CA PRO A 13 8.46 15.79 1.75
C PRO A 13 9.05 16.52 0.54
N ILE A 14 8.22 16.77 -0.48
CA ILE A 14 8.58 17.46 -1.71
C ILE A 14 7.60 18.61 -1.96
N LYS A 15 8.10 19.81 -2.24
CA LYS A 15 7.29 21.01 -2.50
C LYS A 15 7.67 21.64 -3.83
N ILE A 16 6.69 22.21 -4.52
CA ILE A 16 6.95 23.08 -5.66
C ILE A 16 7.57 24.38 -5.14
N TRP A 17 8.69 24.76 -5.74
CA TRP A 17 9.37 26.02 -5.48
C TRP A 17 9.58 26.76 -6.79
N VAL A 18 9.42 28.08 -6.75
CA VAL A 18 9.44 28.92 -7.94
C VAL A 18 10.58 29.92 -7.81
N LYS A 19 11.51 29.91 -8.77
CA LYS A 19 12.65 30.83 -8.84
C LYS A 19 12.41 31.90 -9.89
N PRO A 20 12.41 33.19 -9.53
CA PRO A 20 12.44 34.27 -10.51
C PRO A 20 13.69 34.19 -11.39
N LEU A 21 13.55 34.43 -12.68
CA LEU A 21 14.64 34.53 -13.64
C LEU A 21 14.85 35.99 -14.07
N LYS A 22 16.03 36.28 -14.62
CA LYS A 22 16.41 37.63 -15.09
C LYS A 22 15.48 38.17 -16.19
N ASN A 23 14.81 37.30 -16.94
CA ASN A 23 13.90 37.67 -18.03
C ASN A 23 12.44 37.90 -17.56
N GLY A 24 12.17 37.90 -16.25
CA GLY A 24 10.82 38.07 -15.68
C GLY A 24 10.06 36.76 -15.47
N ASN A 25 10.34 35.73 -16.29
CA ASN A 25 9.73 34.41 -16.13
C ASN A 25 10.20 33.74 -14.83
N LYS A 26 9.47 32.70 -14.40
CA LYS A 26 9.82 31.94 -13.20
C LYS A 26 10.04 30.47 -13.53
N ALA A 27 11.19 29.93 -13.13
CA ALA A 27 11.48 28.50 -13.26
C ALA A 27 10.88 27.71 -12.09
N ILE A 28 10.38 26.51 -12.39
CA ILE A 28 9.80 25.61 -11.40
C ILE A 28 10.83 24.57 -10.95
N TYR A 29 10.89 24.32 -9.64
CA TYR A 29 11.73 23.32 -9.01
C TYR A 29 10.90 22.44 -8.08
N LEU A 30 11.33 21.19 -7.91
CA LEU A 30 10.94 20.36 -6.79
C LEU A 30 11.98 20.54 -5.67
N ARG A 31 11.51 20.96 -4.51
CA ARG A 31 12.31 21.14 -3.30
C ARG A 31 12.09 19.96 -2.37
N THR A 32 13.12 19.15 -2.15
CA THR A 32 13.08 17.95 -1.31
C THR A 32 13.91 18.17 -0.05
N TYR A 33 13.37 17.78 1.11
CA TYR A 33 14.11 17.85 2.37
C TYR A 33 15.12 16.71 2.50
N GLN A 34 16.35 17.02 2.92
CA GLN A 34 17.38 16.03 3.26
C GLN A 34 17.66 16.05 4.76
N ALA A 35 17.50 14.90 5.41
CA ALA A 35 17.88 14.73 6.81
C ALA A 35 19.40 14.52 6.93
N GLY A 36 20.04 15.13 7.93
CA GLY A 36 21.46 14.90 8.26
C GLY A 36 22.46 15.94 7.73
N SER A 37 22.04 16.91 6.92
CA SER A 37 22.89 18.06 6.59
C SER A 37 23.05 18.97 7.82
N LYS A 38 24.25 19.50 8.09
CA LYS A 38 24.52 20.47 9.18
C LYS A 38 23.83 21.85 9.01
N GLY A 39 22.74 21.92 8.24
CA GLY A 39 21.89 23.09 7.97
C GLY A 39 20.48 22.69 7.50
N ARG A 40 19.66 23.65 7.03
CA ARG A 40 18.35 23.37 6.39
C ARG A 40 18.56 22.75 4.99
N GLY A 41 19.01 21.50 4.91
CA GLY A 41 19.34 20.81 3.67
C GLY A 41 18.11 20.60 2.80
N TYR A 42 18.02 21.37 1.73
CA TYR A 42 17.07 21.14 0.66
C TYR A 42 17.82 20.89 -0.64
N THR A 43 17.44 19.86 -1.35
CA THR A 43 17.81 19.69 -2.76
C THR A 43 16.75 20.31 -3.65
N TYR A 44 17.21 20.86 -4.78
CA TYR A 44 16.37 21.52 -5.76
C TYR A 44 16.56 20.84 -7.10
N GLU A 45 15.52 20.20 -7.59
CA GLU A 45 15.48 19.62 -8.92
C GLU A 45 14.72 20.55 -9.85
N ARG A 46 15.36 20.98 -10.95
CA ARG A 46 14.72 21.85 -11.94
C ARG A 46 13.79 21.03 -12.83
N LEU A 47 12.52 21.42 -12.91
CA LEU A 47 11.58 20.87 -13.89
C LEU A 47 11.88 21.48 -15.26
N LYS A 48 12.74 20.82 -16.04
CA LYS A 48 13.11 21.26 -17.39
C LYS A 48 11.85 21.34 -18.26
N GLY A 49 11.73 22.41 -19.05
CA GLY A 49 10.56 22.65 -19.91
C GLY A 49 9.36 23.32 -19.24
N LEU A 50 9.33 23.45 -17.90
CA LEU A 50 8.25 24.15 -17.19
C LEU A 50 8.71 25.54 -16.70
N LEU A 51 8.08 26.58 -17.24
CA LEU A 51 8.33 27.98 -16.94
C LEU A 51 7.01 28.70 -16.78
N LEU A 52 6.89 29.49 -15.70
CA LEU A 52 5.79 30.43 -15.57
C LEU A 52 6.17 31.71 -16.31
N VAL A 53 5.32 32.09 -17.25
CA VAL A 53 5.44 33.32 -18.04
C VAL A 53 5.07 34.52 -17.17
N ASP A 54 5.86 35.58 -17.28
CA ASP A 54 5.61 36.84 -16.61
C ASP A 54 4.38 37.55 -17.20
N ASP A 55 3.30 37.66 -16.43
CA ASP A 55 2.13 38.47 -16.78
C ASP A 55 2.32 39.87 -16.19
N LYS A 56 3.18 40.67 -16.82
CA LYS A 56 3.59 42.02 -16.38
C LYS A 56 2.43 42.98 -16.14
N ARG A 57 1.21 42.67 -16.61
CA ARG A 57 0.00 43.51 -16.47
C ARG A 57 -1.18 42.81 -15.79
N GLY A 58 -1.04 41.54 -15.37
CA GLY A 58 -2.10 40.80 -14.68
C GLY A 58 -3.38 40.60 -15.51
N SER A 59 -3.34 40.84 -16.83
CA SER A 59 -4.50 40.87 -17.72
C SER A 59 -4.35 39.96 -18.94
N ASP A 60 -3.21 39.29 -19.10
CA ASP A 60 -2.99 38.36 -20.22
C ASP A 60 -3.66 37.02 -19.92
N LYS A 61 -4.84 36.80 -20.53
CA LYS A 61 -5.61 35.57 -20.39
C LYS A 61 -4.85 34.35 -20.91
N GLU A 62 -4.04 34.50 -21.95
CA GLU A 62 -3.27 33.39 -22.51
C GLU A 62 -2.09 33.02 -21.61
N ALA A 63 -1.37 34.01 -21.08
CA ALA A 63 -0.29 33.77 -20.12
C ALA A 63 -0.82 33.08 -18.85
N LYS A 64 -2.01 33.48 -18.36
CA LYS A 64 -2.68 32.83 -17.22
C LYS A 64 -3.03 31.37 -17.52
N ALA A 65 -3.66 31.10 -18.67
CA ALA A 65 -4.01 29.73 -19.07
C ALA A 65 -2.76 28.84 -19.22
N LYS A 66 -1.70 29.36 -19.85
CA LYS A 66 -0.41 28.67 -19.99
C LYS A 66 0.25 28.39 -18.63
N ASN A 67 0.22 29.35 -17.72
CA ASN A 67 0.75 29.19 -16.36
C ASN A 67 -0.05 28.17 -15.56
N GLU A 68 -1.38 28.15 -15.69
CA GLU A 68 -2.22 27.17 -15.03
C GLU A 68 -1.95 25.76 -15.54
N ALA A 69 -1.89 25.56 -16.86
CA ALA A 69 -1.51 24.28 -17.46
C ALA A 69 -0.12 23.83 -16.99
N THR A 70 0.85 24.74 -16.96
CA THR A 70 2.21 24.48 -16.49
C THR A 70 2.24 24.06 -15.02
N LEU A 71 1.45 24.71 -14.15
CA LEU A 71 1.32 24.36 -12.74
C LEU A 71 0.64 23.00 -12.55
N ARG A 72 -0.40 22.68 -13.34
CA ARG A 72 -1.03 21.36 -13.31
C ARG A 72 -0.03 20.27 -13.65
N THR A 73 0.78 20.45 -14.70
CA THR A 73 1.87 19.53 -15.04
C THR A 73 2.90 19.42 -13.91
N ALA A 74 3.31 20.55 -13.31
CA ALA A 74 4.24 20.54 -12.18
C ALA A 74 3.68 19.80 -10.95
N ILE A 75 2.37 19.90 -10.69
CA ILE A 75 1.68 19.15 -9.62
C ILE A 75 1.70 17.65 -9.92
N LEU A 76 1.46 17.23 -11.17
CA LEU A 76 1.52 15.81 -11.55
C LEU A 76 2.92 15.23 -11.35
N ILE A 77 3.97 15.90 -11.84
CA ILE A 77 5.36 15.47 -11.65
C ILE A 77 5.72 15.42 -10.16
N ARG A 78 5.22 16.38 -9.36
CA ARG A 78 5.39 16.37 -7.90
C ARG A 78 4.74 15.12 -7.28
N CYS A 79 3.53 14.76 -7.68
CA CYS A 79 2.84 13.57 -7.19
C CYS A 79 3.62 12.29 -7.50
N GLU A 80 4.14 12.16 -8.72
CA GLU A 80 5.00 11.04 -9.12
C GLU A 80 6.27 10.98 -8.27
N ARG A 81 6.96 12.12 -8.10
CA ARG A 81 8.18 12.15 -7.30
C ARG A 81 7.92 11.88 -5.82
N ILE A 82 6.77 12.28 -5.28
CA ILE A 82 6.37 11.89 -3.92
C ILE A 82 6.18 10.38 -3.83
N LYS A 83 5.58 9.73 -4.84
CA LYS A 83 5.44 8.27 -4.89
C LYS A 83 6.81 7.58 -4.88
N GLU A 84 7.73 8.00 -5.75
CA GLU A 84 9.11 7.48 -5.82
C GLU A 84 9.90 7.71 -4.52
N TRP A 85 9.80 8.93 -3.97
CA TRP A 85 10.45 9.27 -2.70
C TRP A 85 9.90 8.43 -1.54
N SER A 86 8.59 8.16 -1.55
CA SER A 86 7.94 7.28 -0.57
C SER A 86 8.41 5.82 -0.68
N MET A 87 8.66 5.34 -1.91
CA MET A 87 9.18 3.99 -2.15
C MET A 87 10.63 3.83 -1.70
N SER A 88 11.47 4.86 -1.89
CA SER A 88 12.90 4.85 -1.54
C SER A 88 13.19 5.19 -0.07
N HIS A 89 12.35 6.02 0.57
CA HIS A 89 12.52 6.47 1.96
C HIS A 89 11.44 5.83 2.84
N GLY A 90 11.63 4.54 3.17
CA GLY A 90 10.66 3.66 3.84
C GLY A 90 10.05 4.13 5.19
N ASN A 91 10.45 5.29 5.72
CA ASN A 91 9.83 5.89 6.90
C ASN A 91 8.52 6.65 6.59
N TYR A 92 8.36 7.20 5.39
CA TYR A 92 7.10 7.84 5.00
C TYR A 92 6.00 6.82 4.72
N GLN A 93 6.39 5.62 4.26
CA GLN A 93 5.52 4.46 4.28
C GLN A 93 5.01 4.20 5.71
N ARG A 94 5.81 4.27 6.78
CA ARG A 94 5.32 4.04 8.15
C ARG A 94 4.26 5.05 8.60
N GLU A 95 4.42 6.34 8.29
CA GLU A 95 3.42 7.37 8.66
C GLU A 95 2.13 7.33 7.82
N MET A 96 2.18 6.80 6.59
CA MET A 96 1.00 6.57 5.75
C MET A 96 0.40 5.15 5.89
N LYS A 97 1.20 4.13 6.26
CA LYS A 97 0.78 2.74 6.53
C LYS A 97 -0.18 2.64 7.70
N THR A 98 -0.15 3.61 8.61
CA THR A 98 -1.11 3.73 9.70
C THR A 98 -2.47 4.30 9.27
N LYS A 99 -2.63 4.76 8.02
CA LYS A 99 -3.96 5.13 7.48
C LYS A 99 -4.61 3.91 6.84
N ASP A 100 -4.98 2.96 7.69
CA ASP A 100 -5.96 1.90 7.47
C ASP A 100 -6.13 1.43 6.00
N MET A 101 -5.10 0.76 5.46
CA MET A 101 -5.09 0.20 4.11
C MET A 101 -6.01 -1.03 3.99
N LEU A 102 -6.37 -1.42 2.76
CA LEU A 102 -7.12 -2.65 2.53
C LEU A 102 -6.24 -3.89 2.70
N LEU A 103 -6.83 -4.98 3.20
CA LEU A 103 -6.18 -6.29 3.29
C LEU A 103 -5.71 -6.76 1.91
N LYS A 104 -6.51 -6.55 0.85
CA LYS A 104 -6.10 -6.92 -0.51
C LYS A 104 -4.84 -6.18 -0.97
N ASP A 105 -4.76 -4.88 -0.68
CA ASP A 105 -3.63 -4.04 -1.09
C ASP A 105 -2.37 -4.47 -0.34
N TRP A 106 -2.51 -4.81 0.94
CA TRP A 106 -1.42 -5.36 1.74
C TRP A 106 -0.93 -6.72 1.20
N MET A 107 -1.84 -7.62 0.85
CA MET A 107 -1.48 -8.92 0.29
C MET A 107 -0.75 -8.81 -1.05
N LEU A 108 -1.19 -7.90 -1.93
CA LEU A 108 -0.52 -7.65 -3.20
C LEU A 108 0.86 -7.03 -3.01
N LEU A 109 1.00 -6.07 -2.09
CA LEU A 109 2.30 -5.49 -1.73
C LEU A 109 3.25 -6.55 -1.18
N TYR A 110 2.77 -7.40 -0.27
CA TYR A 110 3.56 -8.50 0.29
C TYR A 110 3.99 -9.50 -0.79
N ALA A 111 3.11 -9.84 -1.74
CA ALA A 111 3.44 -10.73 -2.85
C ALA A 111 4.57 -10.14 -3.73
N ASP A 112 4.50 -8.85 -4.05
CA ASP A 112 5.52 -8.15 -4.84
C ASP A 112 6.86 -8.09 -4.09
N GLN A 113 6.85 -7.79 -2.79
CA GLN A 113 8.05 -7.83 -1.95
C GLN A 113 8.72 -9.21 -1.98
N LYS A 114 7.94 -10.29 -1.84
CA LYS A 114 8.49 -11.66 -1.87
C LYS A 114 9.00 -12.05 -3.24
N ARG A 115 8.35 -11.61 -4.32
CA ARG A 115 8.83 -11.78 -5.69
C ARG A 115 10.19 -11.12 -5.88
N GLN A 116 10.37 -9.89 -5.41
CA GLN A 116 11.64 -9.16 -5.49
C GLN A 116 12.76 -9.81 -4.66
N GLN A 117 12.40 -10.53 -3.59
CA GLN A 117 13.33 -11.30 -2.75
C GLN A 117 13.71 -12.68 -3.37
N GLY A 118 13.24 -12.99 -4.58
CA GLY A 118 13.56 -14.25 -5.27
C GLY A 118 12.77 -15.46 -4.77
N GLN A 119 11.61 -15.24 -4.15
CA GLN A 119 10.77 -16.32 -3.65
C GLN A 119 10.23 -17.22 -4.78
N SER A 120 10.05 -18.51 -4.49
CA SER A 120 9.57 -19.49 -5.48
C SER A 120 8.17 -19.17 -6.03
N GLY A 121 7.92 -19.58 -7.28
CA GLY A 121 6.62 -19.42 -7.94
C GLY A 121 5.47 -20.12 -7.21
N SER A 122 5.73 -21.27 -6.58
CA SER A 122 4.73 -21.99 -5.77
C SER A 122 4.28 -21.19 -4.55
N HIS A 123 5.19 -20.45 -3.91
CA HIS A 123 4.83 -19.60 -2.78
C HIS A 123 4.02 -18.38 -3.23
N ALA A 124 4.39 -17.78 -4.38
CA ALA A 124 3.62 -16.68 -4.97
C ALA A 124 2.18 -17.13 -5.31
N ALA A 125 2.01 -18.32 -5.90
CA ALA A 125 0.69 -18.89 -6.17
C ALA A 125 -0.13 -19.08 -4.90
N ASN A 126 0.48 -19.55 -3.80
CA ASN A 126 -0.22 -19.71 -2.52
C ASN A 126 -0.72 -18.36 -1.95
N ILE A 127 0.07 -17.30 -2.06
CA ILE A 127 -0.34 -15.95 -1.63
C ILE A 127 -1.54 -15.49 -2.46
N GLN A 128 -1.48 -15.68 -3.79
CA GLN A 128 -2.56 -15.33 -4.70
C GLN A 128 -3.85 -16.12 -4.40
N HIS A 129 -3.77 -17.44 -4.24
CA HIS A 129 -4.95 -18.24 -3.91
C HIS A 129 -5.54 -17.88 -2.54
N THR A 130 -4.69 -17.60 -1.55
CA THR A 130 -5.14 -17.12 -0.24
C THR A 130 -5.92 -15.81 -0.38
N LEU A 131 -5.42 -14.86 -1.19
CA LEU A 131 -6.11 -13.60 -1.48
C LEU A 131 -7.47 -13.83 -2.14
N LEU A 132 -7.56 -14.68 -3.16
CA LEU A 132 -8.82 -14.97 -3.84
C LEU A 132 -9.88 -15.55 -2.88
N HIS A 133 -9.46 -16.45 -1.99
CA HIS A 133 -10.36 -17.00 -0.97
C HIS A 133 -10.79 -15.95 0.07
N LEU A 134 -9.91 -15.04 0.47
CA LEU A 134 -10.29 -13.92 1.35
C LEU A 134 -11.33 -13.02 0.70
N ILE A 135 -11.19 -12.76 -0.60
CA ILE A 135 -12.17 -12.00 -1.39
C ILE A 135 -13.52 -12.76 -1.45
N ARG A 136 -13.51 -14.08 -1.69
CA ARG A 136 -14.75 -14.89 -1.69
C ARG A 136 -15.40 -14.98 -0.30
N TYR A 137 -14.63 -14.87 0.77
CA TYR A 137 -15.13 -14.90 2.14
C TYR A 137 -15.91 -13.64 2.55
N LYS A 138 -15.31 -12.44 2.38
CA LYS A 138 -15.88 -11.17 2.89
C LYS A 138 -15.75 -9.99 1.92
N GLY A 139 -15.32 -10.23 0.69
CA GLY A 139 -15.15 -9.21 -0.35
C GLY A 139 -13.80 -8.51 -0.31
N GLU A 140 -13.62 -7.58 -1.25
CA GLU A 140 -12.34 -6.91 -1.50
C GLU A 140 -12.06 -5.71 -0.57
N ASN A 141 -13.11 -5.19 0.08
CA ASN A 141 -13.07 -3.89 0.76
C ASN A 141 -12.83 -4.01 2.28
N ILE A 142 -12.20 -5.10 2.71
CA ILE A 142 -11.84 -5.30 4.12
C ILE A 142 -10.57 -4.51 4.44
N ARG A 143 -10.66 -3.68 5.48
CA ARG A 143 -9.55 -2.87 5.96
C ARG A 143 -8.71 -3.61 6.99
N MET A 144 -7.42 -3.30 7.06
CA MET A 144 -6.49 -3.93 8.02
C MET A 144 -6.89 -3.66 9.47
N ALA A 145 -7.50 -2.51 9.80
CA ALA A 145 -7.99 -2.22 11.14
C ALA A 145 -9.26 -3.01 11.53
N GLN A 146 -10.00 -3.55 10.55
CA GLN A 146 -11.19 -4.37 10.80
C GLN A 146 -10.84 -5.83 11.12
N LEU A 147 -9.57 -6.20 11.05
CA LEU A 147 -9.11 -7.55 11.34
C LEU A 147 -9.04 -7.76 12.86
N ASP A 148 -10.13 -8.27 13.42
CA ASP A 148 -10.24 -8.67 14.81
C ASP A 148 -10.22 -10.20 14.97
N LYS A 149 -10.42 -10.68 16.20
CA LYS A 149 -10.52 -12.11 16.51
C LYS A 149 -11.69 -12.75 15.73
N THR A 150 -12.84 -12.09 15.73
CA THR A 150 -14.09 -12.55 15.08
C THR A 150 -13.90 -12.80 13.58
N TYR A 151 -13.24 -11.87 12.89
CA TYR A 151 -12.90 -12.02 11.48
C TYR A 151 -12.03 -13.26 11.26
N CYS A 152 -11.02 -13.47 12.12
CA CYS A 152 -10.12 -14.62 12.01
C CYS A 152 -10.82 -15.96 12.29
N GLU A 153 -11.76 -15.99 13.24
CA GLU A 153 -12.59 -17.18 13.50
C GLU A 153 -13.47 -17.53 12.29
N GLY A 154 -14.17 -16.54 11.76
CA GLY A 154 -15.01 -16.73 10.58
C GLY A 154 -14.19 -17.12 9.34
N TRP A 155 -12.95 -16.63 9.22
CA TRP A 155 -12.02 -17.08 8.19
C TRP A 155 -11.65 -18.57 8.33
N VAL A 156 -11.43 -19.05 9.55
CA VAL A 156 -11.19 -20.49 9.80
C VAL A 156 -12.41 -21.32 9.42
N GLN A 157 -13.61 -20.89 9.81
CA GLN A 157 -14.85 -21.56 9.45
C GLN A 157 -15.06 -21.59 7.93
N TYR A 158 -14.82 -20.47 7.25
CA TYR A 158 -14.88 -20.41 5.79
C TYR A 158 -13.93 -21.42 5.15
N LEU A 159 -12.65 -21.43 5.56
CA LEU A 159 -11.66 -22.35 4.98
C LEU A 159 -11.98 -23.83 5.23
N ALA A 160 -12.67 -24.16 6.33
CA ALA A 160 -13.08 -25.53 6.65
C ALA A 160 -14.19 -26.06 5.71
N HIS A 161 -14.97 -25.16 5.11
CA HIS A 161 -16.09 -25.49 4.22
C HIS A 161 -15.91 -24.91 2.80
N ALA A 162 -14.76 -24.32 2.51
CA ALA A 162 -14.47 -23.73 1.22
C ALA A 162 -14.34 -24.81 0.15
N LYS A 163 -14.68 -24.44 -1.08
CA LYS A 163 -14.39 -25.23 -2.27
C LYS A 163 -13.24 -24.60 -3.04
N THR A 164 -12.49 -25.40 -3.78
CA THR A 164 -11.41 -24.94 -4.66
C THR A 164 -11.95 -23.96 -5.69
N ILE A 165 -11.21 -22.88 -5.97
CA ILE A 165 -11.55 -21.93 -7.02
C ILE A 165 -11.18 -22.58 -8.36
N GLY A 166 -12.07 -23.43 -8.87
CA GLY A 166 -11.98 -24.14 -10.14
C GLY A 166 -12.77 -23.44 -11.24
N THR A 167 -12.61 -23.90 -12.46
CA THR A 167 -13.35 -23.45 -13.65
C THR A 167 -14.51 -24.42 -13.94
N ASP A 168 -15.66 -23.88 -14.36
CA ASP A 168 -16.83 -24.70 -14.71
C ASP A 168 -16.54 -25.62 -15.91
N VAL A 169 -15.69 -25.13 -16.83
CA VAL A 169 -15.15 -25.89 -17.97
C VAL A 169 -13.62 -25.95 -17.84
N PRO A 170 -13.06 -26.96 -17.14
CA PRO A 170 -11.64 -27.06 -16.91
C PRO A 170 -10.89 -27.46 -18.17
N MET A 171 -9.83 -26.72 -18.51
CA MET A 171 -8.84 -27.17 -19.50
C MET A 171 -7.91 -28.25 -18.92
N ARG A 172 -7.06 -28.84 -19.76
CA ARG A 172 -6.11 -29.88 -19.33
C ARG A 172 -5.19 -29.35 -18.21
N GLY A 173 -5.34 -29.90 -17.00
CA GLY A 173 -4.61 -29.47 -15.81
C GLY A 173 -5.41 -28.56 -14.86
N GLU A 174 -6.62 -28.14 -15.25
CA GLU A 174 -7.59 -27.47 -14.39
C GLU A 174 -8.53 -28.49 -13.75
N HIS A 175 -9.23 -28.06 -12.70
CA HIS A 175 -10.14 -28.91 -11.95
C HIS A 175 -11.48 -28.21 -11.74
N HIS A 176 -12.56 -28.99 -11.75
CA HIS A 176 -13.85 -28.54 -11.27
C HIS A 176 -13.80 -28.12 -9.80
N GLU A 177 -14.75 -27.28 -9.39
CA GLU A 177 -14.95 -26.90 -8.00
C GLU A 177 -15.22 -28.15 -7.14
N LYS A 178 -14.32 -28.44 -6.20
CA LYS A 178 -14.40 -29.54 -5.23
C LYS A 178 -14.09 -29.02 -3.83
N ASP A 179 -14.42 -29.79 -2.81
CA ASP A 179 -14.12 -29.39 -1.44
C ASP A 179 -12.61 -29.17 -1.24
N LEU A 180 -12.27 -28.07 -0.55
CA LEU A 180 -10.89 -27.70 -0.29
C LEU A 180 -10.27 -28.73 0.65
N ALA A 181 -9.18 -29.36 0.23
CA ALA A 181 -8.48 -30.32 1.07
C ALA A 181 -8.02 -29.67 2.38
N LYS A 182 -8.15 -30.37 3.51
CA LYS A 182 -7.77 -29.85 4.84
C LYS A 182 -6.33 -29.33 4.89
N GLY A 183 -5.41 -30.00 4.19
CA GLY A 183 -4.01 -29.55 4.07
C GLY A 183 -3.86 -28.21 3.36
N THR A 184 -4.63 -28.00 2.29
CA THR A 184 -4.65 -26.76 1.52
C THR A 184 -5.30 -25.62 2.30
N ALA A 185 -6.42 -25.90 2.99
CA ALA A 185 -7.06 -24.94 3.89
C ALA A 185 -6.08 -24.45 4.98
N ARG A 186 -5.34 -25.39 5.60
CA ARG A 186 -4.28 -25.06 6.56
C ARG A 186 -3.15 -24.24 5.94
N LEU A 187 -2.75 -24.56 4.71
CA LEU A 187 -1.73 -23.79 3.98
C LEU A 187 -2.17 -22.34 3.78
N TYR A 188 -3.40 -22.09 3.34
CA TYR A 188 -3.94 -20.73 3.17
C TYR A 188 -4.04 -19.98 4.50
N PHE A 189 -4.47 -20.66 5.56
CA PHE A 189 -4.49 -20.06 6.90
C PHE A 189 -3.07 -19.67 7.36
N ASN A 190 -2.08 -20.54 7.19
CA ASN A 190 -0.69 -20.25 7.57
C ASN A 190 -0.07 -19.12 6.74
N THR A 191 -0.39 -19.05 5.44
CA THR A 191 -0.03 -17.92 4.58
C THR A 191 -0.62 -16.62 5.13
N PHE A 192 -1.92 -16.61 5.47
CA PHE A 192 -2.59 -15.47 6.08
C PHE A 192 -1.92 -15.04 7.40
N VAL A 193 -1.61 -15.98 8.30
CA VAL A 193 -0.89 -15.70 9.56
C VAL A 193 0.46 -15.05 9.29
N THR A 194 1.20 -15.54 8.29
CA THR A 194 2.53 -15.02 7.92
C THR A 194 2.43 -13.58 7.41
N VAL A 195 1.49 -13.32 6.50
CA VAL A 195 1.19 -11.99 5.96
C VAL A 195 0.85 -11.00 7.07
N LEU A 196 0.04 -11.40 8.06
CA LEU A 196 -0.30 -10.54 9.20
C LEU A 196 0.85 -10.34 10.18
N ASN A 197 1.74 -11.32 10.34
CA ASN A 197 2.96 -11.13 11.13
C ASN A 197 3.86 -10.07 10.50
N GLU A 198 4.00 -10.08 9.17
CA GLU A 198 4.77 -9.04 8.48
C GLU A 198 4.08 -7.68 8.53
N ALA A 199 2.74 -7.64 8.48
CA ALA A 199 1.99 -6.41 8.72
C ALA A 199 2.32 -5.79 10.10
N VAL A 200 2.52 -6.62 11.12
CA VAL A 200 2.97 -6.16 12.45
C VAL A 200 4.40 -5.64 12.40
N ARG A 201 5.33 -6.34 11.73
CA ARG A 201 6.73 -5.90 11.61
C ARG A 201 6.87 -4.56 10.87
N GLU A 202 6.02 -4.34 9.87
CA GLU A 202 5.95 -3.09 9.12
C GLU A 202 5.12 -1.99 9.80
N GLY A 203 4.48 -2.28 10.94
CA GLY A 203 3.71 -1.31 11.73
C GLY A 203 2.35 -0.95 11.15
N ILE A 204 1.78 -1.80 10.28
CA ILE A 204 0.45 -1.59 9.66
C ILE A 204 -0.66 -1.91 10.66
N ILE A 205 -0.49 -2.99 11.43
CA ILE A 205 -1.39 -3.36 12.54
C ILE A 205 -0.57 -3.52 13.83
N PRO A 206 -1.16 -3.22 15.00
CA PRO A 206 -0.42 -3.27 16.26
C PRO A 206 -0.10 -4.70 16.72
N LYS A 207 -0.96 -5.66 16.38
CA LYS A 207 -0.83 -7.07 16.78
C LYS A 207 -1.53 -7.94 15.75
N ASN A 208 -1.03 -9.16 15.56
CA ASN A 208 -1.67 -10.16 14.72
C ASN A 208 -2.91 -10.74 15.44
N PRO A 209 -4.14 -10.51 14.93
CA PRO A 209 -5.38 -10.99 15.56
C PRO A 209 -5.50 -12.52 15.60
N THR A 210 -4.84 -13.25 14.70
CA THR A 210 -4.84 -14.73 14.71
C THR A 210 -4.20 -15.33 15.96
N LYS A 211 -3.35 -14.55 16.66
CA LYS A 211 -2.76 -14.96 17.95
C LYS A 211 -3.79 -15.01 19.08
N LEU A 212 -4.96 -14.40 18.89
CA LEU A 212 -6.07 -14.44 19.85
C LEU A 212 -6.91 -15.71 19.72
N LEU A 213 -6.73 -16.49 18.64
CA LEU A 213 -7.46 -17.74 18.43
C LEU A 213 -6.98 -18.82 19.40
N LYS A 214 -7.91 -19.54 20.01
CA LYS A 214 -7.63 -20.73 20.83
C LYS A 214 -7.26 -21.93 19.94
N LYS A 215 -6.82 -23.03 20.57
CA LYS A 215 -6.43 -24.25 19.85
C LYS A 215 -7.65 -24.93 19.23
N GLU A 216 -8.79 -24.88 19.92
CA GLU A 216 -10.08 -25.44 19.54
C GLU A 216 -10.64 -24.75 18.30
N GLU A 217 -10.55 -23.42 18.27
CA GLU A 217 -10.99 -22.59 17.13
C GLU A 217 -10.16 -22.89 15.86
N ARG A 218 -8.93 -23.42 16.01
CA ARG A 218 -8.07 -23.85 14.89
C ARG A 218 -8.19 -25.34 14.55
N LYS A 219 -8.91 -26.12 15.37
CA LYS A 219 -9.02 -27.58 15.25
C LYS A 219 -9.72 -28.01 13.97
N MET A 220 -10.62 -27.19 13.43
CA MET A 220 -11.29 -27.44 12.14
C MET A 220 -10.30 -27.59 10.97
N LEU A 221 -9.10 -27.01 11.10
CA LEU A 221 -8.04 -27.09 10.10
C LEU A 221 -6.96 -28.12 10.47
N SER A 222 -7.13 -28.94 11.51
CA SER A 222 -6.18 -30.02 11.84
C SER A 222 -6.51 -31.34 11.17
N LYS A 223 -5.46 -32.10 10.81
CA LYS A 223 -5.64 -33.54 10.58
C LYS A 223 -6.26 -34.11 11.85
N GLN A 224 -7.28 -34.94 11.70
CA GLN A 224 -7.62 -35.88 12.76
C GLN A 224 -6.38 -36.76 12.90
N GLU A 225 -5.72 -36.70 14.06
CA GLU A 225 -4.86 -37.80 14.48
C GLU A 225 -5.80 -39.00 14.60
N GLN A 226 -5.67 -39.92 13.63
CA GLN A 226 -6.14 -41.30 13.80
C GLN A 226 -5.04 -42.04 14.54
#